data_AF-A0A6N2WRM7-F1
#
_entry.id   AF-A0A6N2WRM7-F1
#
_cell.length_a   1.000
_cell.length_b   1.000
_cell.length_c   1.000
_cell.angle_alpha   90.00
_cell.angle_beta   90.00
_cell.angle_gamma   90.00
#
_symmetry.space_group_name_H-M   'P 1'
#
loop_
_entity.id
_entity.type
_entity.pdbx_description
1 polymer ?
#
loop_
_entity_poly.entity_id
_entity_poly.type
_entity_poly.pdbx_seq_one_letter_code
_entity_poly.pdbx_strand_id
1 'polypeptide(L)'
;MFSCSNEERNRLPSITPSHIDLSLEHPEAYFQIACGDYNMYGFIIVGQEEYRITKEIMSKEVTVVELSDGSKATFHCRNRILVKIDFGFMTISKIQRGKYKVQLNKNIDMRQPIAISFGFSVPDGISTVVVTLKQ
;
A
#
# COMPACT_ATOMS: atom_id res chain seq x y z
N MET A 1 -23.24 5.27 -5.12
CA MET A 1 -22.23 6.00 -5.94
C MET A 1 -21.74 7.15 -5.08
N PHE A 2 -20.49 7.13 -4.60
CA PHE A 2 -19.94 8.26 -3.83
C PHE A 2 -19.67 9.41 -4.82
N SER A 3 -20.52 10.44 -4.79
CA SER A 3 -20.33 11.67 -5.53
C SER A 3 -19.41 12.56 -4.71
N CYS A 4 -18.20 12.79 -5.21
CA CYS A 4 -17.29 13.75 -4.60
C CYS A 4 -17.79 15.16 -4.86
N SER A 5 -17.84 15.96 -3.79
CA SER A 5 -18.20 17.37 -3.92
C SER A 5 -17.18 18.09 -4.81
N ASN A 6 -17.58 19.20 -5.42
CA ASN A 6 -16.66 20.01 -6.22
C ASN A 6 -15.48 20.54 -5.38
N GLU A 7 -15.66 20.69 -4.06
CA GLU A 7 -14.60 21.09 -3.13
C GLU A 7 -13.57 19.97 -2.90
N GLU A 8 -14.00 18.72 -2.85
CA GLU A 8 -13.11 17.55 -2.70
C GLU A 8 -12.31 17.27 -3.97
N ARG A 9 -12.80 17.66 -5.16
CA ARG A 9 -12.07 17.50 -6.43
C ARG A 9 -10.84 18.42 -6.55
N ASN A 10 -10.85 19.55 -5.85
CA ASN A 10 -9.76 20.55 -5.91
C ASN A 10 -8.67 20.30 -4.86
N ARG A 11 -8.76 19.20 -4.11
CA ARG A 11 -7.79 18.80 -3.09
C ARG A 11 -7.26 17.41 -3.43
N LEU A 12 -6.02 17.13 -3.01
CA LEU A 12 -5.50 15.77 -3.04
C LEU A 12 -6.51 14.85 -2.32
N PRO A 13 -6.96 13.76 -2.95
CA PRO A 13 -7.87 12.81 -2.33
C PRO A 13 -7.36 12.37 -0.96
N SER A 14 -8.20 12.55 0.06
CA SER A 14 -7.87 12.15 1.42
C SER A 14 -7.80 10.63 1.54
N ILE A 15 -6.98 10.13 2.47
CA ILE A 15 -6.96 8.73 2.86
C ILE A 15 -7.47 8.64 4.29
N THR A 16 -8.38 7.72 4.56
CA THR A 16 -8.97 7.53 5.89
C THR A 16 -8.96 6.06 6.31
N PRO A 17 -8.30 5.72 7.44
CA PRO A 17 -7.30 6.54 8.11
C PRO A 17 -6.04 6.72 7.24
N SER A 18 -5.32 7.84 7.39
CA SER A 18 -4.03 8.09 6.71
C SER A 18 -2.82 7.52 7.47
N HIS A 19 -3.02 7.15 8.73
CA HIS A 19 -2.02 6.51 9.59
C HIS A 19 -2.66 5.28 10.24
N ILE A 20 -1.94 4.18 10.23
CA ILE A 20 -2.39 2.89 10.73
C ILE A 20 -1.31 2.32 11.63
N ASP A 21 -1.72 1.82 12.78
CA ASP A 21 -0.87 1.01 13.64
C ASP A 21 -1.30 -0.45 13.52
N LEU A 22 -0.36 -1.32 13.17
CA LEU A 22 -0.54 -2.77 13.24
C LEU A 22 0.29 -3.32 14.40
N SER A 23 -0.28 -4.29 15.14
CA SER A 23 0.42 -5.04 16.19
C SER A 23 -0.05 -6.49 16.20
N LEU A 24 0.49 -7.33 17.08
CA LEU A 24 0.00 -8.70 17.23
C LEU A 24 -1.45 -8.76 17.75
N GLU A 25 -1.87 -7.81 18.58
CA GLU A 25 -3.24 -7.66 19.08
C GLU A 25 -4.18 -7.10 18.01
N HIS A 26 -3.66 -6.23 17.13
CA HIS A 26 -4.39 -5.61 16.04
C HIS A 26 -3.68 -5.87 14.71
N PRO A 27 -3.69 -7.13 14.22
CA PRO A 27 -2.86 -7.54 13.09
C PRO A 27 -3.43 -7.11 11.73
N GLU A 28 -4.62 -6.53 11.68
CA GLU A 28 -5.22 -6.06 10.45
C GLU A 28 -5.91 -4.71 10.62
N ALA A 29 -5.89 -3.93 9.53
CA ALA A 29 -6.61 -2.68 9.43
C ALA A 29 -7.02 -2.40 7.99
N TYR A 30 -7.91 -1.44 7.82
CA TYR A 30 -8.44 -1.04 6.53
C TYR A 30 -8.30 0.46 6.34
N PHE A 31 -8.05 0.88 5.11
CA PHE A 31 -8.14 2.29 4.71
C PHE A 31 -8.86 2.46 3.38
N GLN A 32 -9.38 3.66 3.19
CA GLN A 32 -10.10 4.07 2.00
C GLN A 32 -9.49 5.36 1.47
N ILE A 33 -9.21 5.40 0.17
CA ILE A 33 -8.91 6.63 -0.54
C ILE A 33 -10.23 7.24 -0.97
N ALA A 34 -10.45 8.52 -0.63
CA ALA A 34 -11.59 9.28 -1.07
C ALA A 34 -11.61 9.35 -2.61
N CYS A 35 -12.79 9.41 -3.20
CA CYS A 35 -12.93 9.91 -4.57
C CYS A 35 -12.26 9.14 -5.72
N GLY A 36 -11.93 7.86 -5.59
CA GLY A 36 -11.51 7.13 -6.77
C GLY A 36 -10.91 5.77 -6.55
N ASP A 37 -10.41 5.24 -7.66
CA ASP A 37 -9.60 4.03 -7.66
C ASP A 37 -8.21 4.39 -8.18
N TYR A 38 -7.38 4.89 -7.28
CA TYR A 38 -6.06 5.39 -7.64
C TYR A 38 -5.05 4.26 -7.63
N ASN A 39 -4.13 4.31 -8.59
CA ASN A 39 -3.04 3.34 -8.68
C ASN A 39 -2.01 3.63 -7.59
N MET A 40 -1.57 2.57 -6.92
CA MET A 40 -0.39 2.66 -6.06
C MET A 40 0.83 2.93 -6.94
N TYR A 41 1.53 4.01 -6.62
CA TYR A 41 2.72 4.48 -7.31
C TYR A 41 3.98 3.76 -6.84
N GLY A 42 4.07 3.56 -5.52
CA GLY A 42 5.29 3.10 -4.87
C GLY A 42 5.11 2.99 -3.37
N PHE A 43 6.19 2.56 -2.71
CA PHE A 43 6.26 2.50 -1.26
C PHE A 43 7.66 2.87 -0.77
N ILE A 44 7.73 3.28 0.50
CA ILE A 44 8.98 3.57 1.21
C ILE A 44 8.94 2.77 2.51
N ILE A 45 9.89 1.85 2.68
CA ILE A 45 10.15 1.21 3.97
C ILE A 45 11.09 2.12 4.74
N VAL A 46 10.80 2.42 6.01
CA VAL A 46 11.67 3.28 6.82
C VAL A 46 13.09 2.71 6.86
N GLY A 47 14.06 3.55 6.45
CA GLY A 47 15.47 3.16 6.32
C GLY A 47 15.88 2.65 4.93
N GLN A 48 14.96 2.65 3.95
CA GLN A 48 15.22 2.27 2.56
C GLN A 48 14.84 3.38 1.58
N GLU A 49 15.31 3.26 0.34
CA GLU A 49 14.92 4.15 -0.75
C GLU A 49 13.47 3.90 -1.22
N GLU A 50 12.90 4.86 -1.94
CA GLU A 50 11.59 4.72 -2.56
C GLU A 50 11.61 3.62 -3.62
N TYR A 51 10.70 2.65 -3.47
CA TYR A 51 10.45 1.65 -4.50
C TYR A 51 9.28 2.08 -5.38
N ARG A 52 9.54 2.28 -6.68
CA ARG A 52 8.52 2.64 -7.68
C ARG A 52 7.98 1.40 -8.38
N ILE A 53 6.65 1.27 -8.41
CA ILE A 53 5.98 0.16 -9.09
C ILE A 53 6.01 0.44 -10.59
N THR A 54 6.73 -0.39 -11.34
CA THR A 54 6.92 -0.20 -12.78
C THR A 54 5.76 -0.79 -13.59
N LYS A 55 5.61 -0.32 -14.84
CA LYS A 55 4.65 -0.90 -15.79
C LYS A 55 4.94 -2.38 -16.08
N GLU A 56 6.18 -2.83 -15.93
CA GLU A 56 6.56 -4.23 -16.12
C GLU A 56 6.00 -5.11 -15.00
N ILE A 57 6.08 -4.66 -13.74
CA ILE A 57 5.48 -5.37 -12.61
C ILE A 57 3.97 -5.52 -12.84
N MET A 58 3.34 -4.45 -13.33
CA MET A 58 1.89 -4.43 -13.62
C MET A 58 1.50 -5.29 -14.82
N SER A 59 2.43 -5.69 -15.70
CA SER A 59 2.10 -6.46 -16.90
C SER A 59 2.05 -7.97 -16.66
N LYS A 60 2.56 -8.45 -15.53
CA LYS A 60 2.62 -9.86 -15.14
C LYS A 60 1.63 -10.14 -14.01
N GLU A 61 1.06 -11.35 -13.94
CA GLU A 61 0.14 -11.72 -12.86
C GLU A 61 0.83 -11.79 -11.50
N VAL A 62 2.06 -12.31 -11.46
CA VAL A 62 2.90 -12.37 -10.27
C VAL A 62 4.31 -11.93 -10.63
N THR A 63 4.89 -11.04 -9.83
CA THR A 63 6.29 -10.64 -9.93
C THR A 63 6.91 -10.66 -8.53
N VAL A 64 8.07 -11.29 -8.39
CA VAL A 64 8.87 -11.26 -7.17
C VAL A 64 10.08 -10.36 -7.42
N VAL A 65 10.32 -9.41 -6.53
CA VAL A 65 11.48 -8.53 -6.60
C VAL A 65 12.27 -8.61 -5.29
N GLU A 66 13.58 -8.46 -5.39
CA GLU A 66 14.45 -8.27 -4.24
C GLU A 66 14.56 -6.77 -3.94
N LEU A 67 14.41 -6.39 -2.67
CA LEU A 67 14.55 -5.04 -2.16
C LEU A 67 16.01 -4.77 -1.77
N SER A 68 16.34 -3.51 -1.51
CA SER A 68 17.72 -3.08 -1.23
C SER A 68 18.33 -3.74 0.02
N ASP A 69 17.51 -4.20 0.95
CA ASP A 69 17.94 -4.92 2.16
C ASP A 69 18.01 -6.44 1.98
N GLY A 70 17.81 -6.94 0.75
CA GLY A 70 17.78 -8.38 0.42
C GLY A 70 16.45 -9.07 0.74
N SER A 71 15.48 -8.36 1.34
CA SER A 71 14.13 -8.89 1.50
C SER A 71 13.41 -8.97 0.16
N LYS A 72 12.28 -9.69 0.10
CA LYS A 72 11.52 -9.88 -1.14
C LYS A 72 10.12 -9.30 -1.02
N ALA A 73 9.68 -8.62 -2.07
CA ALA A 73 8.29 -8.21 -2.26
C ALA A 73 7.67 -9.00 -3.43
N THR A 74 6.51 -9.60 -3.19
CA THR A 74 5.71 -10.30 -4.21
C THR A 74 4.51 -9.46 -4.59
N PHE A 75 4.47 -9.03 -5.84
CA PHE A 75 3.37 -8.28 -6.43
C PHE A 75 2.41 -9.25 -7.11
N HIS A 76 1.13 -9.07 -6.84
CA HIS A 76 0.05 -9.77 -7.52
C HIS A 76 -0.81 -8.78 -8.28
N CYS A 77 -0.94 -8.98 -9.58
CA CYS A 77 -1.75 -8.16 -10.46
C CYS A 77 -2.83 -9.00 -11.14
N ARG A 78 -3.99 -8.39 -11.39
CA ARG A 78 -5.09 -8.96 -12.18
C ARG A 78 -5.50 -7.95 -13.24
N ASN A 79 -5.49 -8.34 -14.51
CA ASN A 79 -5.84 -7.44 -15.63
C ASN A 79 -5.06 -6.11 -15.58
N ARG A 80 -3.77 -6.17 -15.28
CA ARG A 80 -2.88 -5.00 -15.10
C ARG A 80 -3.24 -4.06 -13.95
N ILE A 81 -4.03 -4.52 -12.99
CA ILE A 81 -4.35 -3.81 -11.75
C ILE A 81 -3.63 -4.53 -10.60
N LEU A 82 -2.86 -3.79 -9.81
CA LEU A 82 -2.24 -4.31 -8.60
C LEU A 82 -3.34 -4.64 -7.57
N VAL A 83 -3.40 -5.90 -7.15
CA VAL A 83 -4.39 -6.38 -6.19
C VAL A 83 -3.79 -6.74 -4.84
N LYS A 84 -2.50 -7.11 -4.78
CA LYS A 84 -1.81 -7.39 -3.52
C LYS A 84 -0.31 -7.15 -3.66
N ILE A 85 0.33 -6.69 -2.59
CA ILE A 85 1.77 -6.85 -2.36
C ILE A 85 1.97 -7.66 -1.08
N ASP A 86 2.86 -8.64 -1.14
CA ASP A 86 3.31 -9.44 -0.01
C ASP A 86 4.78 -9.13 0.30
N PHE A 87 5.06 -8.60 1.49
CA PHE A 87 6.40 -8.26 1.94
C PHE A 87 7.02 -9.35 2.84
N GLY A 88 6.34 -10.48 3.03
CA GLY A 88 6.75 -11.51 3.99
C GLY A 88 6.36 -11.17 5.44
N PHE A 89 6.60 -9.94 5.91
CA PHE A 89 6.20 -9.47 7.24
C PHE A 89 4.78 -8.85 7.27
N MET A 90 4.29 -8.34 6.14
CA MET A 90 2.92 -7.85 6.02
C MET A 90 2.42 -7.97 4.58
N THR A 91 1.10 -7.83 4.42
CA THR A 91 0.46 -7.72 3.12
C THR A 91 -0.35 -6.43 3.04
N ILE A 92 -0.42 -5.87 1.83
CA ILE A 92 -1.41 -4.86 1.45
C ILE A 92 -2.23 -5.42 0.30
N SER A 93 -3.55 -5.42 0.43
CA SER A 93 -4.47 -6.00 -0.55
C SER A 93 -5.59 -5.03 -0.90
N LYS A 94 -5.86 -4.88 -2.18
CA LYS A 94 -7.02 -4.13 -2.68
C LYS A 94 -8.26 -5.01 -2.58
N ILE A 95 -9.18 -4.64 -1.71
CA ILE A 95 -10.39 -5.45 -1.43
C ILE A 95 -11.62 -4.96 -2.21
N GLN A 96 -11.64 -3.68 -2.56
CA GLN A 96 -12.63 -3.08 -3.46
C GLN A 96 -12.05 -1.78 -4.01
N ARG A 97 -12.82 -1.08 -4.86
CA ARG A 97 -12.46 0.21 -5.43
C ARG A 97 -12.02 1.21 -4.34
N GLY A 98 -10.76 1.65 -4.41
CA GLY A 98 -10.16 2.60 -3.46
C GLY A 98 -9.99 2.11 -2.01
N LYS A 99 -10.39 0.87 -1.68
CA LYS A 99 -10.29 0.32 -0.33
C LYS A 99 -9.23 -0.77 -0.26
N TYR A 100 -8.41 -0.67 0.77
CA TYR A 100 -7.30 -1.57 0.99
C TYR A 100 -7.37 -2.16 2.39
N LYS A 101 -6.91 -3.40 2.50
CA LYS A 101 -6.62 -4.09 3.75
C LYS A 101 -5.10 -4.15 3.90
N VAL A 102 -4.60 -3.82 5.07
CA VAL A 102 -3.23 -4.14 5.48
C VAL A 102 -3.28 -5.17 6.60
N GLN A 103 -2.36 -6.13 6.56
CA GLN A 103 -2.35 -7.23 7.51
C GLN A 103 -0.91 -7.66 7.82
N LEU A 104 -0.57 -7.72 9.10
CA LEU A 104 0.66 -8.34 9.61
C LEU A 104 0.63 -9.85 9.35
N ASN A 105 1.74 -10.36 8.82
CA ASN A 105 1.95 -11.79 8.69
C ASN A 105 2.57 -12.33 9.99
N LYS A 106 2.14 -13.52 10.42
CA LYS A 106 2.75 -14.22 11.55
C LYS A 106 4.09 -14.83 11.12
N ASN A 107 5.09 -13.99 10.93
CA ASN A 107 6.46 -14.41 10.66
C ASN A 107 7.37 -13.80 11.72
N ILE A 108 7.72 -14.61 12.71
CA ILE A 108 8.41 -14.18 13.94
C ILE A 108 9.93 -14.02 13.68
N ASP A 109 10.45 -14.64 12.61
CA ASP A 109 11.89 -14.64 12.30
C ASP A 109 12.35 -13.48 11.41
N MET A 110 11.41 -12.69 10.86
CA MET A 110 11.76 -11.51 10.05
C MET A 110 11.87 -10.28 10.93
N ARG A 111 13.02 -9.59 10.88
CA ARG A 111 13.19 -8.27 11.47
C ARG A 111 12.20 -7.31 10.79
N GLN A 112 11.13 -6.95 11.50
CA GLN A 112 10.09 -6.08 10.96
C GLN A 112 10.59 -4.62 10.92
N PRO A 113 10.31 -3.87 9.84
CA PRO A 113 10.60 -2.44 9.80
C PRO A 113 9.70 -1.68 10.78
N ILE A 114 10.11 -0.47 11.17
CA ILE A 114 9.32 0.38 12.09
C ILE A 114 8.02 0.86 11.41
N ALA A 115 8.11 1.23 10.13
CA ALA A 115 6.97 1.64 9.34
C ALA A 115 7.21 1.47 7.84
N ILE A 116 6.12 1.47 7.08
CA ILE A 116 6.09 1.53 5.62
C ILE A 116 5.03 2.52 5.17
N SER A 117 5.35 3.33 4.16
CA SER A 117 4.45 4.29 3.55
C SER A 117 4.08 3.85 2.15
N PHE A 118 2.81 3.96 1.77
CA PHE A 118 2.32 3.66 0.42
C PHE A 118 1.81 4.92 -0.25
N GLY A 119 2.36 5.25 -1.43
CA GLY A 119 1.96 6.40 -2.23
C GLY A 119 0.98 6.01 -3.34
N PHE A 120 -0.04 6.84 -3.55
CA PHE A 120 -1.04 6.68 -4.60
C PHE A 120 -1.02 7.87 -5.55
N SER A 121 -0.92 7.60 -6.86
CA SER A 121 -0.99 8.65 -7.88
C SER A 121 -2.41 9.18 -8.02
N VAL A 122 -2.59 10.46 -7.70
CA VAL A 122 -3.85 11.20 -7.79
C VAL A 122 -3.69 12.39 -8.76
N PRO A 123 -4.77 12.98 -9.30
CA PRO A 123 -4.69 14.01 -10.34
C PRO A 123 -3.76 15.18 -10.02
N ASP A 124 -3.71 15.59 -8.75
CA ASP A 124 -2.96 16.77 -8.30
C ASP A 124 -1.68 16.43 -7.50
N GLY A 125 -1.24 15.16 -7.49
CA GLY A 125 -0.02 14.75 -6.78
C GLY A 125 -0.01 13.31 -6.26
N ILE A 126 0.49 13.13 -5.04
CA ILE A 126 0.61 11.82 -4.38
C ILE A 126 -0.07 11.89 -3.01
N SER A 127 -1.05 11.02 -2.79
CA SER A 127 -1.63 10.80 -1.46
C SER A 127 -0.97 9.59 -0.81
N THR A 128 -0.63 9.70 0.48
CA THR A 128 0.16 8.68 1.18
C THR A 128 -0.58 8.17 2.41
N VAL A 129 -0.48 6.86 2.65
CA VAL A 129 -0.85 6.21 3.91
C VAL A 129 0.39 5.65 4.58
N VAL A 130 0.51 5.84 5.89
CA VAL A 130 1.62 5.32 6.69
C VAL A 130 1.10 4.16 7.53
N VAL A 131 1.84 3.05 7.53
CA VAL A 131 1.58 1.89 8.38
C VAL A 131 2.77 1.69 9.31
N THR A 132 2.55 1.87 10.60
CA THR A 132 3.50 1.61 11.66
C THR A 132 3.34 0.17 12.15
N LEU A 133 4.45 -0.53 12.34
CA LEU A 133 4.46 -1.87 12.92
C LEU A 133 4.91 -1.77 14.38
N LYS A 134 3.97 -1.97 15.29
CA LYS A 134 4.23 -1.98 16.74
C LYS A 134 4.62 -3.38 17.17
N GLN A 135 5.68 -3.45 17.96
CA GLN A 135 6.17 -4.67 18.61
C GLN A 135 5.34 -5.00 19.85
#